data_AF-A0A958AW24-F1
#
_entry.id   AF-A0A958AW24-F1
#
_cell.length_a   1.000
_cell.length_b   1.000
_cell.length_c   1.000
_cell.angle_alpha   90.00
_cell.angle_beta   90.00
_cell.angle_gamma   90.00
#
_symmetry.space_group_name_H-M   'P 1'
#
loop_
_entity.id
_entity.type
_entity.pdbx_description
1 polymer ?
#
loop_
_entity_poly.entity_id
_entity_poly.type
_entity_poly.pdbx_seq_one_letter_code
_entity_poly.pdbx_strand_id
1 'polypeptide(L)'
;MDKKMLKEILAAHADQLLKGNATGNDYLELLPESDDELGPLLDVAERVQSTIKSISPANKEELKRELLTTAHIRKVEGYVPPDPTRDLFYTLVTLAFVVSLGVLLAVLRQREHPI
;
A
#
# COMPACT_ATOMS: atom_id res chain seq x y z
N MET A 1 13.60 18.65 0.82
CA MET A 1 12.13 18.86 0.71
C MET A 1 11.41 18.26 1.93
N ASP A 2 10.13 18.55 2.20
CA ASP A 2 9.38 17.80 3.23
C ASP A 2 9.14 16.36 2.76
N LYS A 3 9.33 15.38 3.65
CA LYS A 3 9.22 13.95 3.30
C LYS A 3 7.82 13.56 2.87
N LYS A 4 6.80 14.23 3.43
CA LYS A 4 5.40 13.98 3.04
C LYS A 4 5.14 14.44 1.60
N MET A 5 5.60 15.65 1.26
CA MET A 5 5.50 16.21 -0.09
C MET A 5 6.26 15.36 -1.12
N LEU A 6 7.47 14.89 -0.80
CA LEU A 6 8.23 13.98 -1.66
C LEU A 6 7.45 12.69 -1.97
N LYS A 7 6.85 12.10 -0.93
CA LYS A 7 6.03 10.88 -1.08
C LYS A 7 4.80 11.11 -1.95
N GLU A 8 4.15 12.26 -1.82
CA GLU A 8 2.98 12.63 -2.62
C GLU A 8 3.35 12.81 -4.11
N ILE A 9 4.48 13.47 -4.39
CA ILE A 9 5.00 13.62 -5.76
C ILE A 9 5.34 12.27 -6.38
N LEU A 10 6.04 11.39 -5.66
CA LEU A 10 6.37 10.05 -6.12
C LEU A 10 5.13 9.19 -6.37
N ALA A 11 4.11 9.30 -5.51
CA ALA A 11 2.85 8.59 -5.69
C ALA A 11 2.11 9.09 -6.94
N ALA A 12 2.03 10.41 -7.14
CA ALA A 12 1.42 11.00 -8.32
C ALA A 12 2.15 10.61 -9.61
N HIS A 13 3.50 10.59 -9.58
CA HIS A 13 4.32 10.18 -10.71
C HIS A 13 4.12 8.69 -11.06
N ALA A 14 4.09 7.80 -10.05
CA ALA A 14 3.81 6.38 -10.26
C ALA A 14 2.44 6.14 -10.91
N ASP A 15 1.40 6.86 -10.48
CA ASP A 15 0.05 6.77 -11.07
C ASP A 15 0.02 7.25 -12.53
N GLN A 16 0.83 8.25 -12.89
CA GLN A 16 0.92 8.72 -14.26
C GLN A 16 1.79 7.82 -15.15
N LEU A 17 2.85 7.23 -14.60
CA LEU A 17 3.68 6.23 -15.28
C LEU A 17 2.85 4.99 -15.70
N LEU A 18 1.90 4.57 -14.86
CA LEU A 18 0.96 3.48 -15.17
C LEU A 18 -0.02 3.84 -16.31
N LYS A 19 -0.33 5.13 -16.47
CA LYS A 19 -1.21 5.64 -17.53
C LYS A 19 -0.45 5.94 -18.84
N GLY A 20 0.88 5.83 -18.84
CA GLY A 20 1.74 6.13 -19.99
C GLY A 20 1.86 7.62 -20.31
N ASN A 21 1.53 8.49 -19.36
CA ASN A 21 1.33 9.93 -19.60
C ASN A 21 2.40 10.83 -18.97
N ALA A 22 3.44 10.30 -18.32
CA ALA A 22 4.44 11.12 -17.65
C ALA A 22 5.86 10.69 -17.93
N THR A 23 6.72 11.70 -18.04
CA THR A 23 8.17 11.61 -17.97
C THR A 23 8.64 12.35 -16.72
N GLY A 24 9.61 11.82 -15.99
CA GLY A 24 10.13 12.38 -14.74
C GLY A 24 10.62 13.82 -14.88
N ASN A 25 11.04 14.21 -16.09
CA ASN A 25 11.42 15.57 -16.43
C ASN A 25 10.32 16.62 -16.15
N ASP A 26 9.04 16.26 -16.28
CA ASP A 26 7.92 17.20 -16.07
C ASP A 26 7.89 17.70 -14.61
N TYR A 27 8.33 16.87 -13.67
CA TYR A 27 8.39 17.20 -12.25
C TYR A 27 9.69 17.94 -11.87
N LEU A 28 10.78 17.66 -12.57
CA LEU A 28 12.07 18.33 -12.37
C LEU A 28 12.06 19.77 -12.91
N GLU A 29 11.33 20.03 -13.99
CA GLU A 29 11.12 21.39 -14.51
C GLU A 29 10.30 22.28 -13.55
N LEU A 30 9.34 21.69 -12.84
CA LEU A 30 8.50 22.40 -11.86
C LEU A 30 9.21 22.64 -10.53
N LEU A 31 10.20 21.81 -10.19
CA LEU A 31 10.91 21.86 -8.90
C LEU A 31 12.44 21.72 -9.10
N PRO A 32 13.11 22.69 -9.74
CA PRO A 32 14.52 22.60 -10.10
C PRO A 32 15.45 22.55 -8.88
N GLU A 33 15.03 23.07 -7.73
CA GLU A 33 15.81 22.99 -6.47
C GLU A 33 15.79 21.60 -5.82
N SER A 34 14.97 20.68 -6.33
CA SER A 34 14.79 19.34 -5.76
C SER A 34 15.42 18.22 -6.60
N ASP A 35 16.13 18.58 -7.67
CA ASP A 35 16.73 17.64 -8.62
C ASP A 35 17.65 16.62 -7.94
N ASP A 36 18.46 17.08 -6.97
CA ASP A 36 19.41 16.23 -6.22
C ASP A 36 18.76 15.10 -5.43
N GLU A 37 17.51 15.27 -4.97
CA GLU A 37 16.78 14.30 -4.12
C GLU A 37 15.67 13.59 -4.91
N LEU A 38 14.99 14.30 -5.81
CA LEU A 38 13.83 13.82 -6.56
C LEU A 38 14.25 13.10 -7.85
N GLY A 39 15.24 13.62 -8.58
CA GLY A 39 15.70 13.07 -9.87
C GLY A 39 16.08 11.60 -9.81
N PRO A 40 16.94 11.17 -8.86
CA PRO A 40 17.30 9.76 -8.70
C PRO A 40 16.11 8.84 -8.41
N LEU A 41 15.10 9.33 -7.67
CA LEU A 41 13.92 8.54 -7.31
C LEU A 41 12.94 8.39 -8.48
N LEU A 42 12.84 9.42 -9.34
CA LEU A 42 12.07 9.35 -10.57
C LEU A 42 12.71 8.41 -11.59
N ASP A 43 14.04 8.46 -11.77
CA ASP A 43 14.76 7.52 -12.65
C ASP A 43 14.57 6.06 -12.21
N VAL A 44 14.61 5.79 -10.90
CA VAL A 44 14.34 4.45 -10.37
C VAL A 44 12.90 4.02 -10.70
N ALA A 45 11.91 4.90 -10.55
CA ALA A 45 10.52 4.58 -10.87
C ALA A 45 10.33 4.25 -12.36
N GLU A 46 10.97 5.00 -13.26
CA GLU A 46 10.94 4.73 -14.71
C GLU A 46 11.65 3.43 -15.09
N ARG A 47 12.81 3.15 -14.49
CA ARG A 47 13.54 1.89 -14.67
C ARG A 47 12.74 0.69 -14.21
N VAL A 48 12.05 0.81 -13.07
CA VAL A 48 11.16 -0.25 -12.57
C VAL A 48 10.01 -0.45 -13.55
N GLN A 49 9.36 0.62 -14.02
CA GLN A 49 8.26 0.54 -14.98
C GLN A 49 8.67 -0.13 -16.29
N SER A 50 9.81 0.27 -16.86
CA SER A 50 10.35 -0.30 -18.10
C SER A 50 10.77 -1.77 -17.97
N THR A 51 11.16 -2.21 -16.77
CA THR A 51 11.52 -3.60 -16.47
C THR A 51 10.29 -4.48 -16.28
N ILE A 52 9.17 -3.90 -15.82
CA ILE A 52 7.92 -4.63 -15.63
C ILE A 52 7.28 -4.88 -17.00
N LYS A 53 7.56 -6.06 -17.55
CA LYS A 53 6.89 -6.55 -18.76
C LYS A 53 5.40 -6.67 -18.48
N SER A 54 4.58 -5.95 -19.26
CA SER A 54 3.12 -6.11 -19.22
C SER A 54 2.77 -7.57 -19.52
N ILE A 55 2.30 -8.28 -18.50
CA ILE A 55 1.78 -9.64 -18.65
C ILE A 55 0.34 -9.49 -19.12
N SER A 56 0.14 -9.32 -20.43
CA SER A 56 -1.20 -9.51 -20.98
C SER A 56 -1.52 -11.00 -20.86
N PRO A 57 -2.63 -11.38 -20.20
CA PRO A 57 -3.04 -12.77 -20.19
C PRO A 57 -3.23 -13.22 -21.65
N ALA A 58 -2.70 -14.40 -21.98
CA ALA A 58 -2.71 -14.94 -23.34
C ALA A 58 -4.14 -15.09 -23.89
N ASN A 59 -5.13 -15.26 -23.00
CA ASN A 59 -6.54 -15.35 -23.34
C ASN A 59 -7.42 -14.55 -22.35
N LYS A 60 -7.66 -13.28 -22.65
CA LYS A 60 -8.46 -12.36 -21.82
C LYS A 60 -9.89 -12.85 -21.59
N GLU A 61 -10.50 -13.47 -22.60
CA GLU A 61 -11.89 -13.94 -22.53
C GLU A 61 -12.05 -15.16 -21.63
N GLU A 62 -11.08 -16.07 -21.66
CA GLU A 62 -11.04 -17.24 -20.78
C GLU A 62 -10.84 -16.84 -19.33
N LEU A 63 -9.90 -15.93 -19.04
CA LEU A 63 -9.69 -15.39 -17.69
C LEU A 63 -10.94 -14.69 -17.17
N LYS A 64 -11.61 -13.89 -18.01
CA LYS A 64 -12.86 -13.22 -17.64
C LYS A 64 -13.95 -14.24 -17.29
N ARG A 65 -14.11 -15.28 -18.11
CA ARG A 65 -15.09 -16.36 -17.86
C ARG A 65 -14.78 -17.09 -16.56
N GLU A 66 -13.52 -17.41 -16.31
CA GLU A 66 -13.08 -18.10 -15.09
C GLU A 66 -13.32 -17.26 -13.83
N LEU A 67 -12.99 -15.96 -13.87
CA LEU A 67 -13.24 -15.04 -12.76
C LEU A 67 -14.73 -14.88 -12.46
N LEU A 68 -15.57 -14.74 -13.49
CA LEU A 68 -17.02 -14.64 -13.31
C LEU A 68 -17.62 -15.93 -12.74
N THR A 69 -17.16 -17.07 -13.24
CA THR A 69 -17.61 -18.39 -12.76
C THR A 69 -17.21 -18.59 -11.30
N THR A 70 -15.96 -18.29 -10.96
CA THR A 70 -15.45 -18.38 -9.58
C THR A 70 -16.18 -17.43 -8.63
N ALA A 71 -16.43 -16.20 -9.06
CA ALA A 71 -17.20 -15.24 -8.27
C ALA A 71 -18.64 -15.72 -8.03
N HIS A 72 -19.26 -16.32 -9.05
CA HIS A 72 -20.59 -16.91 -8.92
C HIS A 72 -20.61 -18.08 -7.95
N ILE A 73 -19.66 -19.02 -8.07
CA ILE A 73 -19.51 -20.17 -7.17
C ILE A 73 -19.36 -19.69 -5.72
N ARG A 74 -18.42 -18.77 -5.47
CA ARG A 74 -18.19 -18.21 -4.12
C ARG A 74 -19.45 -17.56 -3.54
N LYS A 75 -20.21 -16.85 -4.38
CA LYS A 75 -21.47 -16.24 -3.96
C LYS A 75 -22.54 -17.28 -3.58
N VAL A 76 -22.63 -18.38 -4.34
CA VAL A 76 -23.55 -19.50 -4.06
C VAL A 76 -23.12 -20.27 -2.80
N GLU A 77 -21.81 -20.42 -2.58
CA GLU A 77 -21.23 -21.05 -1.38
C GLU A 77 -21.32 -20.17 -0.12
N GLY A 78 -21.91 -18.97 -0.22
CA GLY A 78 -22.09 -18.08 0.92
C GLY A 78 -20.81 -17.39 1.38
N TYR A 79 -19.80 -17.27 0.51
CA TYR A 79 -18.61 -16.49 0.80
C TYR A 79 -18.99 -15.04 1.07
N VAL A 80 -18.76 -14.59 2.30
CA VAL A 80 -18.86 -13.19 2.68
C VAL A 80 -17.47 -12.58 2.53
N PRO A 81 -17.28 -11.60 1.63
CA PRO A 81 -15.99 -10.94 1.51
C PRO A 81 -15.61 -10.30 2.85
N PRO A 82 -14.34 -10.39 3.28
CA PRO A 82 -13.89 -9.75 4.50
C PRO A 82 -14.12 -8.23 4.38
N ASP A 83 -14.75 -7.65 5.41
CA ASP A 83 -14.94 -6.20 5.51
C ASP A 83 -13.65 -5.58 6.09
N PRO A 84 -12.86 -4.88 5.26
CA PRO A 84 -11.54 -4.37 5.69
C PRO A 84 -11.66 -3.35 6.83
N THR A 85 -12.79 -2.65 6.94
CA THR A 85 -13.00 -1.66 8.01
C THR A 85 -13.27 -2.32 9.36
N ARG A 86 -14.07 -3.40 9.37
CA ARG A 86 -14.31 -4.20 10.58
C ARG A 86 -13.06 -4.93 11.03
N ASP A 87 -12.31 -5.51 10.10
CA ASP A 87 -11.11 -6.28 10.44
C ASP A 87 -10.00 -5.37 11.02
N LEU A 88 -9.84 -4.16 10.47
CA LEU A 88 -8.98 -3.14 11.04
C LEU A 88 -9.42 -2.72 12.45
N PHE A 89 -10.72 -2.61 12.69
CA PHE A 89 -11.23 -2.29 14.03
C PHE A 89 -10.93 -3.40 15.04
N TYR A 90 -11.15 -4.67 14.70
CA TYR A 90 -10.85 -5.80 15.58
C TYR A 90 -9.34 -5.93 15.88
N THR A 91 -8.49 -5.69 14.88
CA THR A 91 -7.03 -5.69 15.07
C THR A 91 -6.59 -4.54 15.99
N LEU A 92 -7.15 -3.34 15.84
CA LEU A 92 -6.89 -2.22 16.75
C LEU A 92 -7.35 -2.50 18.18
N VAL A 93 -8.54 -3.07 18.36
CA VAL A 93 -9.09 -3.39 19.68
C VAL A 93 -8.25 -4.44 20.39
N THR A 94 -7.86 -5.51 19.69
CA THR A 94 -7.02 -6.57 20.28
C THR A 94 -5.63 -6.05 20.64
N LEU A 95 -5.03 -5.21 19.80
CA LEU A 95 -3.75 -4.55 20.09
C LEU A 95 -3.85 -3.67 21.35
N ALA A 96 -4.88 -2.82 21.43
CA ALA A 96 -5.09 -1.94 22.58
C ALA A 96 -5.31 -2.72 23.87
N PHE A 97 -6.04 -3.84 23.82
CA PHE A 97 -6.26 -4.71 24.97
C PHE A 97 -4.95 -5.33 25.47
N VAL A 98 -4.12 -5.87 24.57
CA VAL A 98 -2.84 -6.49 24.94
C VAL A 98 -1.87 -5.46 25.54
N VAL A 99 -1.81 -4.26 24.96
CA VAL A 99 -0.98 -3.16 25.51
C VAL A 99 -1.46 -2.74 26.90
N SER A 100 -2.78 -2.55 27.06
CA SER A 100 -3.38 -2.19 28.35
C SER A 100 -3.08 -3.25 29.43
N LEU A 101 -3.22 -4.54 29.09
CA LEU A 101 -2.94 -5.64 29.99
C LEU A 101 -1.44 -5.69 30.37
N GLY A 102 -0.54 -5.45 29.41
CA GLY A 102 0.89 -5.39 29.66
C GLY A 102 1.29 -4.26 30.61
N VAL A 103 0.70 -3.06 30.45
CA VAL A 103 0.91 -1.93 31.36
C VAL A 103 0.40 -2.25 32.77
N LEU A 104 -0.79 -2.84 32.88
CA LEU A 104 -1.36 -3.21 34.18
C LEU A 104 -0.47 -4.22 34.92
N LEU A 105 0.01 -5.25 34.23
CA LEU A 105 0.91 -6.26 34.80
C LEU A 105 2.26 -5.65 35.20
N ALA A 106 2.81 -4.72 34.41
CA ALA A 106 4.04 -4.03 34.76
C ALA A 106 3.89 -3.18 36.04
N VAL A 107 2.77 -2.46 36.18
CA VAL A 107 2.46 -1.66 37.38
C VAL A 107 2.26 -2.55 38.62
N LEU A 108 1.54 -3.67 38.49
CA LEU A 108 1.36 -4.62 39.59
C LEU A 108 2.69 -5.22 40.04
N ARG A 109 3.55 -5.61 39.10
CA ARG A 109 4.89 -6.13 39.39
C ARG A 109 5.78 -5.09 40.09
N GLN A 110 5.66 -3.81 39.72
CA GLN A 110 6.43 -2.73 40.35
C GLN A 110 5.99 -2.46 41.80
N ARG A 111 4.73 -2.73 42.15
CA ARG A 111 4.22 -2.62 43.53
C ARG A 111 4.68 -3.75 44.45
N GLU A 112 4.98 -4.93 43.92
CA GLU A 112 5.42 -6.09 44.73
C GLU A 112 6.91 -6.07 45.08
N HIS A 113 7.72 -5.27 44.38
CA HIS A 113 9.13 -5.04 44.69
C HIS A 113 9.44 -3.55 44.91
N PRO A 114 9.02 -2.95 46.03
CA PRO A 114 9.55 -1.66 46.44
C PRO A 114 10.98 -1.87 46.95
N ILE A 115 11.94 -1.24 46.28
CA ILE A 115 13.32 -1.07 46.80
C ILE A 115 13.24 -0.13 48.01
#